data_AF-A0A3D2MUZ3-F1
#
_entry.id   AF-A0A3D2MUZ3-F1
#
_cell.length_a   1.000
_cell.length_b   1.000
_cell.length_c   1.000
_cell.angle_alpha   90.00
_cell.angle_beta   90.00
_cell.angle_gamma   90.00
#
_symmetry.space_group_name_H-M   'P 1'
#
loop_
_entity.id
_entity.type
_entity.pdbx_description
1 polymer ?
#
loop_
_entity_poly.entity_id
_entity_poly.type
_entity_poly.pdbx_seq_one_letter_code
_entity_poly.pdbx_strand_id
1 'polypeptide(L)'
;MRKQVGVMVAACFYYSGLVKIARWWRQRSGQHLIILNYHRATGGDLRRHLLYLRHHYRMLHLDEALEELYIPSQKKEVRDQRPPLVLTFDDGYNDNYLHAFVLACELQAPI
;
A
#
# COMPACT_ATOMS: atom_id res chain seq x y z
N MET A 1 5.39 28.23 11.20
CA MET A 1 4.79 27.78 12.49
C MET A 1 3.75 26.66 12.34
N ARG A 2 2.63 26.83 11.61
CA ARG A 2 1.59 25.78 11.46
C ARG A 2 2.11 24.40 11.00
N LYS A 3 3.00 24.37 10.01
CA LYS A 3 3.61 23.11 9.52
C LYS A 3 4.50 22.42 10.56
N GLN A 4 5.27 23.18 11.33
CA GLN A 4 6.15 22.63 12.37
C GLN A 4 5.36 22.02 13.53
N VAL A 5 4.26 22.67 13.94
CA VAL A 5 3.36 22.11 14.95
C VAL A 5 2.73 20.81 14.44
N GLY A 6 2.29 20.78 13.17
CA GLY A 6 1.76 19.56 12.55
C GLY A 6 2.77 18.40 12.55
N VAL A 7 4.04 18.68 12.22
CA VAL A 7 5.12 17.67 12.25
C VAL A 7 5.37 17.19 13.68
N MET A 8 5.38 18.09 14.67
CA MET A 8 5.62 17.72 16.06
C MET A 8 4.50 16.83 16.60
N VAL A 9 3.25 17.16 16.30
CA VAL A 9 2.08 16.34 16.65
C VAL A 9 2.13 14.98 15.95
N ALA A 10 2.46 14.93 14.66
CA ALA A 10 2.63 13.68 13.93
C ALA A 10 3.74 12.80 14.52
N ALA A 11 4.86 13.40 14.91
CA ALA A 11 5.95 12.72 15.59
C ALA A 11 5.49 12.16 16.94
N CYS A 12 4.76 12.93 17.76
CA CYS A 12 4.19 12.46 19.01
C CYS A 12 3.30 11.21 18.80
N PHE A 13 2.41 11.22 17.81
CA PHE A 13 1.57 10.05 17.51
C PHE A 13 2.37 8.85 17.00
N TYR A 14 3.41 9.09 16.22
CA TYR A 14 4.26 8.03 15.68
C TYR A 14 5.11 7.36 16.77
N TYR A 15 5.79 8.16 17.60
CA TYR A 15 6.70 7.66 18.65
C TYR A 15 5.97 7.15 19.90
N SER A 16 4.77 7.64 20.20
CA SER A 16 3.94 7.09 21.29
C SER A 16 3.33 5.72 20.95
N GLY A 17 3.39 5.29 19.69
CA GLY A 17 2.81 4.03 19.25
C GLY A 17 1.29 4.07 19.02
N LEU A 18 0.63 5.23 19.18
CA LEU A 18 -0.79 5.41 18.88
C LEU A 18 -1.13 5.01 17.43
N VAL A 19 -0.25 5.32 16.47
CA VAL A 19 -0.40 4.88 15.07
C VAL A 19 -0.35 3.35 14.95
N LYS A 20 0.49 2.67 15.73
CA LYS A 20 0.57 1.19 15.73
C LYS A 20 -0.70 0.58 16.29
N ILE A 21 -1.24 1.13 17.38
CA ILE A 21 -2.50 0.65 17.98
C ILE A 21 -3.67 0.84 17.01
N ALA A 22 -3.80 2.02 16.41
CA ALA A 22 -4.86 2.29 15.43
C ALA A 22 -4.76 1.36 14.21
N ARG A 23 -3.55 1.09 13.71
CA ARG A 23 -3.32 0.11 12.64
C ARG A 23 -3.71 -1.29 13.07
N TRP A 24 -3.33 -1.72 14.27
CA TRP A 24 -3.66 -3.04 14.80
C TRP A 24 -5.17 -3.25 14.99
N TRP A 25 -5.89 -2.23 15.49
CA TRP A 25 -7.35 -2.28 15.57
C TRP A 25 -8.01 -2.37 14.19
N ARG A 26 -7.55 -1.56 13.24
CA ARG A 26 -8.08 -1.59 11.87
C ARG A 26 -7.78 -2.92 11.17
N GLN A 27 -6.61 -3.52 11.43
CA GLN A 27 -6.26 -4.85 10.94
C GLN A 27 -7.17 -5.96 11.49
N ARG A 28 -7.77 -5.77 12.66
CA ARG A 28 -8.68 -6.74 13.29
C ARG A 28 -10.14 -6.57 12.88
N SER A 29 -10.53 -5.49 12.19
CA SER A 29 -11.94 -5.20 11.89
C SER A 29 -12.51 -5.96 10.67
N GLY A 30 -11.98 -7.15 10.36
CA GLY A 30 -12.40 -7.97 9.22
C GLY A 30 -11.47 -7.89 8.01
N GLN A 31 -11.83 -8.60 6.94
CA GLN A 31 -11.10 -8.56 5.67
C GLN A 31 -11.24 -7.16 5.07
N HIS A 32 -10.11 -6.53 4.74
CA HIS A 32 -10.07 -5.19 4.14
C HIS A 32 -8.97 -5.19 3.08
N LEU A 33 -9.26 -4.59 1.93
CA LEU A 33 -8.34 -4.41 0.81
C LEU A 33 -8.08 -2.92 0.62
N ILE A 34 -6.80 -2.54 0.48
CA ILE A 34 -6.42 -1.18 0.12
C ILE A 34 -6.17 -1.15 -1.39
N ILE A 35 -6.78 -0.20 -2.10
CA ILE A 35 -6.52 0.05 -3.52
C ILE A 35 -5.92 1.46 -3.61
N LEU A 36 -4.69 1.55 -4.11
CA LEU A 36 -3.99 2.81 -4.30
C LEU A 36 -3.91 3.15 -5.79
N ASN A 37 -4.58 4.23 -6.15
CA ASN A 37 -4.69 4.67 -7.53
C ASN A 37 -3.67 5.76 -7.88
N TYR A 38 -2.97 5.55 -8.99
CA TYR A 38 -2.09 6.51 -9.63
C TYR A 38 -2.65 6.90 -10.99
N HIS A 39 -2.34 8.10 -11.46
CA HIS A 39 -2.64 8.51 -12.84
C HIS A 39 -1.38 8.49 -13.68
N ARG A 40 -0.30 9.11 -13.18
CA ARG A 40 0.97 9.25 -13.88
C ARG A 40 2.13 8.68 -13.07
N ALA A 41 3.09 8.10 -13.77
CA ALA A 41 4.34 7.59 -13.20
C ALA A 41 5.39 8.70 -12.98
N THR A 42 5.25 9.81 -13.72
CA THR A 42 6.17 10.95 -13.68
C THR A 42 5.65 12.08 -12.78
N GLY A 43 6.57 12.93 -12.30
CA GLY A 43 6.25 14.08 -11.45
C GLY A 43 6.28 13.82 -9.94
N GLY A 44 6.65 12.60 -9.50
CA GLY A 44 6.85 12.24 -8.11
C GLY A 44 7.98 11.23 -7.92
N ASP A 45 8.09 10.65 -6.71
CA ASP A 45 9.10 9.64 -6.36
C ASP A 45 8.47 8.24 -6.24
N LEU A 46 8.03 7.71 -7.39
CA LEU A 46 7.35 6.42 -7.47
C LEU A 46 8.24 5.28 -6.93
N ARG A 47 9.56 5.33 -7.14
CA ARG A 47 10.50 4.33 -6.62
C ARG A 47 10.45 4.28 -5.10
N ARG A 48 10.56 5.43 -4.43
CA ARG A 48 10.49 5.46 -2.96
C ARG A 48 9.14 5.02 -2.45
N HIS A 49 8.05 5.35 -3.15
CA HIS A 49 6.72 4.85 -2.81
C HIS A 49 6.67 3.33 -2.88
N LEU A 50 7.07 2.72 -4.00
CA LEU A 50 7.04 1.26 -4.17
C LEU A 50 7.93 0.53 -3.15
N LEU A 51 9.11 1.06 -2.83
CA LEU A 51 9.97 0.49 -1.79
C LEU A 51 9.31 0.53 -0.40
N TYR A 52 8.70 1.66 -0.04
CA TYR A 52 7.96 1.80 1.21
C TYR A 52 6.77 0.84 1.26
N LEU A 53 6.00 0.76 0.18
CA LEU A 53 4.82 -0.07 0.09
C LEU A 53 5.19 -1.56 0.17
N ARG A 54 6.20 -2.00 -0.59
CA ARG A 54 6.72 -3.37 -0.55
C ARG A 54 7.21 -3.78 0.85
N HIS A 55 7.74 -2.85 1.63
CA HIS A 55 8.18 -3.13 3.00
C HIS A 55 6.99 -3.26 3.97
N HIS A 56 6.01 -2.35 3.89
CA HIS A 56 4.96 -2.22 4.90
C HIS A 56 3.62 -2.87 4.56
N TYR A 57 3.42 -3.28 3.31
CA TYR A 57 2.18 -3.85 2.79
C TYR A 57 2.47 -5.16 2.06
N ARG A 58 1.44 -5.99 1.96
CA ARG A 58 1.46 -7.18 1.11
C ARG A 58 0.83 -6.79 -0.21
N MET A 59 1.68 -6.57 -1.21
CA MET A 59 1.24 -6.19 -2.54
C MET A 59 0.72 -7.43 -3.26
N LEU A 60 -0.44 -7.32 -3.92
CA LEU A 60 -1.12 -8.41 -4.61
C LEU A 60 -1.51 -7.99 -6.02
N HIS A 61 -1.63 -8.97 -6.90
CA HIS A 61 -2.41 -8.75 -8.13
C HIS A 61 -3.88 -8.58 -7.77
N LEU A 62 -4.62 -7.89 -8.64
CA LEU A 62 -6.03 -7.56 -8.39
C LEU A 62 -6.89 -8.83 -8.23
N ASP A 63 -6.68 -9.84 -9.07
CA ASP A 63 -7.36 -11.13 -9.00
C ASP A 63 -7.15 -11.82 -7.65
N GLU A 64 -5.90 -11.97 -7.20
CA GLU A 64 -5.55 -12.54 -5.90
C GLU A 64 -6.21 -11.76 -4.74
N ALA A 65 -6.21 -10.43 -4.83
CA ALA A 65 -6.81 -9.58 -3.82
C ALA A 65 -8.34 -9.74 -3.75
N LEU A 66 -9.01 -9.92 -4.88
CA LEU A 66 -10.46 -10.16 -4.93
C LEU A 66 -10.80 -11.56 -4.42
N GLU A 67 -10.01 -12.57 -4.76
CA GLU A 67 -10.18 -13.92 -4.19
C GLU A 67 -10.10 -13.88 -2.67
N GLU A 68 -9.11 -13.18 -2.11
CA GLU A 68 -8.98 -13.06 -0.66
C GLU A 68 -10.08 -12.25 0.01
N LEU A 69 -10.63 -11.25 -0.69
CA LEU A 69 -11.69 -10.39 -0.17
C LEU A 69 -13.04 -11.11 -0.15
N TYR A 70 -13.34 -11.89 -1.18
CA TYR A 70 -14.66 -12.50 -1.38
C TYR A 70 -14.74 -13.96 -0.97
N ILE A 71 -13.62 -14.68 -0.91
CA ILE A 71 -13.59 -16.09 -0.52
C ILE A 71 -13.02 -16.17 0.91
N PRO A 72 -13.85 -16.40 1.93
CA PRO A 72 -13.37 -16.58 3.29
C PRO A 72 -12.49 -17.83 3.33
N SER A 73 -11.18 -17.66 3.49
CA SER A 73 -10.28 -18.80 3.56
C SER A 73 -10.60 -19.65 4.80
N GLN A 74 -11.01 -20.90 4.58
CA GLN A 74 -11.32 -21.87 5.66
C GLN A 74 -10.06 -22.31 6.43
N LYS A 75 -8.87 -21.98 5.93
CA LYS A 75 -7.59 -22.29 6.60
C LYS A 75 -6.78 -21.01 6.77
N LYS A 76 -6.67 -20.57 8.03
CA LYS A 76 -5.67 -19.61 8.48
C LYS A 76 -4.30 -20.28 8.43
N GLU A 77 -3.76 -20.48 7.24
CA GLU A 77 -2.30 -20.56 7.13
C GLU A 77 -1.69 -19.27 7.66
N VAL A 78 -0.44 -19.34 8.11
CA VAL A 78 0.33 -18.19 8.58
C VAL A 78 0.59 -17.27 7.39
N ARG A 79 -0.42 -16.52 6.98
CA ARG A 79 -0.33 -15.49 5.95
C ARG A 79 0.45 -14.31 6.53
N ASP A 80 1.22 -13.69 5.67
CA ASP A 80 1.83 -12.39 5.91
C ASP A 80 0.77 -11.40 6.43
N GLN A 81 1.00 -10.88 7.64
CA GLN A 81 0.06 -10.04 8.38
C GLN A 81 0.03 -8.59 7.91
N ARG A 82 0.87 -8.23 6.93
CA ARG A 82 0.84 -6.90 6.34
C ARG A 82 -0.50 -6.68 5.63
N PRO A 83 -1.08 -5.46 5.70
CA PRO A 83 -2.34 -5.17 5.03
C PRO A 83 -2.21 -5.44 3.52
N PRO A 84 -3.19 -6.10 2.88
CA PRO A 84 -3.18 -6.32 1.45
C PRO A 84 -3.36 -4.99 0.71
N LEU A 85 -2.61 -4.83 -0.37
CA LEU A 85 -2.58 -3.63 -1.19
C LEU A 85 -2.56 -4.01 -2.68
N VAL A 86 -3.44 -3.39 -3.45
CA VAL A 86 -3.40 -3.40 -4.91
C VAL A 86 -3.01 -2.00 -5.39
N LEU A 87 -2.16 -1.95 -6.40
CA LEU A 87 -1.84 -0.73 -7.13
C LEU A 87 -2.64 -0.69 -8.42
N THR A 88 -3.14 0.49 -8.78
CA THR A 88 -3.83 0.72 -10.05
C THR A 88 -3.29 1.98 -10.72
N PHE A 89 -3.32 1.98 -12.05
CA PHE A 89 -2.94 3.13 -12.88
C PHE A 89 -4.06 3.46 -13.86
N ASP A 90 -4.66 4.64 -13.71
CA ASP A 90 -5.77 5.11 -14.55
C ASP A 90 -5.29 5.94 -15.75
N ASP A 91 -6.25 6.29 -16.63
CA ASP A 91 -6.12 7.18 -17.79
C ASP A 91 -5.22 6.71 -18.95
N GLY A 92 -4.42 5.66 -18.77
CA GLY A 92 -3.61 5.07 -19.83
C GLY A 92 -2.46 5.96 -20.31
N TYR A 93 -1.90 6.80 -19.43
CA TYR A 93 -0.76 7.64 -19.79
C TYR A 93 0.46 6.81 -20.22
N ASN A 94 1.17 7.29 -21.25
CA ASN A 94 2.34 6.61 -21.82
C ASN A 94 3.46 6.39 -20.78
N ASP A 95 3.59 7.28 -19.81
CA ASP A 95 4.59 7.19 -18.76
C ASP A 95 4.35 6.02 -17.79
N ASN A 96 3.12 5.52 -17.69
CA ASN A 96 2.81 4.30 -16.94
C ASN A 96 3.53 3.09 -17.55
N TYR A 97 3.59 2.98 -18.88
CA TYR A 97 4.34 1.92 -19.55
C TYR A 97 5.85 2.14 -19.52
N LEU A 98 6.31 3.35 -19.84
CA LEU A 98 7.75 3.63 -19.93
C LEU A 98 8.46 3.66 -18.58
N HIS A 99 7.76 4.00 -17.50
CA HIS A 99 8.37 4.19 -16.18
C HIS A 99 7.75 3.33 -15.09
N ALA A 100 6.42 3.34 -14.90
CA ALA A 100 5.82 2.57 -13.80
C ALA A 100 5.97 1.06 -14.01
N PHE A 101 5.70 0.56 -15.22
CA PHE A 101 5.83 -0.86 -15.54
C PHE A 101 7.28 -1.36 -15.43
N VAL A 102 8.23 -0.64 -16.00
CA VAL A 102 9.66 -0.97 -15.90
C VAL A 102 10.09 -1.07 -14.43
N LEU A 103 9.71 -0.09 -13.63
CA LEU A 103 10.03 -0.06 -12.20
C LEU A 103 9.33 -1.16 -11.40
N ALA A 104 8.08 -1.48 -11.75
CA ALA A 104 7.34 -2.57 -11.15
C ALA A 104 8.01 -3.93 -11.42
N CYS A 105 8.49 -4.16 -12.65
CA CYS A 105 9.30 -5.33 -12.98
C CYS A 105 10.60 -5.38 -12.17
N GLU A 106 11.35 -4.28 -12.09
CA GLU A 106 12.60 -4.20 -11.30
C GLU A 106 12.37 -4.56 -9.83
N LEU A 107 11.28 -4.04 -9.24
CA LEU A 107 10.97 -4.19 -7.83
C LEU A 107 10.09 -5.42 -7.54
N GLN A 108 9.71 -6.19 -8.56
CA GLN A 108 8.75 -7.29 -8.46
C GLN A 108 7.45 -6.87 -7.74
N ALA A 109 6.96 -5.69 -8.09
CA ALA A 109 5.73 -5.13 -7.55
C ALA A 109 4.56 -5.42 -8.51
N PRO A 110 3.46 -6.05 -8.05
CA PRO A 110 2.27 -6.21 -8.88
C PRO A 110 1.59 -4.84 -9.06
N ILE A 111 1.34 -4.48 -10.32
CA ILE A 111 0.62 -3.27 -10.76
C ILE A 111 -0.39 -3.61 -11.85
#